data_AF-A0A359CF51-F1
#
_entry.id   AF-A0A359CF51-F1
#
_cell.length_a   1.000
_cell.length_b   1.000
_cell.length_c   1.000
_cell.angle_alpha   90.00
_cell.angle_beta   90.00
_cell.angle_gamma   90.00
#
_symmetry.space_group_name_H-M   'P 1'
#
loop_
_entity.id
_entity.type
_entity.pdbx_description
1 polymer ?
#
loop_
_entity_poly.entity_id
_entity_poly.type
_entity_poly.pdbx_seq_one_letter_code
_entity_poly.pdbx_strand_id
1 'polypeptide(L)'
;IPSLTFDFRPSYKAMADSLSNRLKDTKGFSQSESFSYNSIELSSYRQVSLAFGQDVDPAVYFHLPTEWKTKKTLLMVDITQVFFSVIMDYPCPSLTNDEATLTRAGELVYVNSLQYGRKATVLVESDLPYDVVRRAVSEALALEKGNAALSEKTQSVLANCVIRTLLMGQKELPPADSDNPLEFVMDYFRKEFTGEDFGEPIQFTANHLDTNGVFQNVYSKRD
;
A
#
# COMPACT_ATOMS: atom_id res chain seq x y z
N ILE A 1 21.87 7.29 0.35
CA ILE A 1 21.41 8.68 0.16
C ILE A 1 21.67 9.41 1.49
N PRO A 2 22.20 10.65 1.52
CA PRO A 2 22.39 11.36 2.79
C PRO A 2 21.03 11.59 3.47
N SER A 3 20.95 11.32 4.77
CA SER A 3 19.78 11.62 5.59
C SER A 3 19.56 13.13 5.67
N LEU A 4 18.35 13.59 5.37
CA LEU A 4 17.96 14.98 5.51
C LEU A 4 17.19 15.15 6.83
N THR A 5 17.68 16.02 7.72
CA THR A 5 17.03 16.33 9.00
C THR A 5 16.40 17.72 8.95
N PHE A 6 15.26 17.89 9.62
CA PHE A 6 14.56 19.17 9.74
C PHE A 6 13.62 19.22 10.93
N ASP A 7 13.51 20.42 11.50
CA ASP A 7 12.67 20.69 12.66
C ASP A 7 11.44 21.48 12.25
N PHE A 8 10.27 21.06 12.73
CA PHE A 8 9.02 21.76 12.53
C PHE A 8 8.05 21.42 13.66
N ARG A 9 7.06 22.28 13.89
CA ARG A 9 5.93 21.94 14.76
C ARG A 9 5.08 20.87 14.06
N PRO A 10 4.92 19.65 14.62
CA PRO A 10 4.24 18.57 13.93
C PRO A 10 2.81 18.93 13.55
N SER A 11 2.52 18.85 12.25
CA SER A 11 1.17 18.84 11.69
C SER A 11 1.23 18.20 10.30
N TYR A 12 0.10 17.65 9.83
CA TYR A 12 0.02 17.07 8.49
C TYR A 12 0.48 18.07 7.42
N LYS A 13 -0.02 19.31 7.48
CA LYS A 13 0.34 20.36 6.53
C LYS A 13 1.82 20.71 6.59
N ALA A 14 2.38 20.93 7.78
CA ALA A 14 3.80 21.29 7.91
C ALA A 14 4.72 20.18 7.41
N MET A 15 4.36 18.91 7.64
CA MET A 15 5.08 17.76 7.12
C MET A 15 4.99 17.69 5.59
N ALA A 16 3.79 17.77 5.02
CA ALA A 16 3.57 17.73 3.58
C ALA A 16 4.29 18.89 2.85
N ASP A 17 4.19 20.12 3.37
CA ASP A 17 4.86 21.28 2.81
C ASP A 17 6.39 21.13 2.88
N SER A 18 6.92 20.62 4.01
CA SER A 18 8.37 20.38 4.18
C SER A 18 8.90 19.31 3.23
N LEU A 19 8.16 18.21 3.06
CA LEU A 19 8.50 17.16 2.11
C LEU A 19 8.46 17.67 0.67
N SER A 20 7.37 18.32 0.26
CA SER A 20 7.25 18.84 -1.10
C SER A 20 8.37 19.82 -1.45
N ASN A 21 8.68 20.77 -0.56
CA ASN A 21 9.77 21.72 -0.80
C ASN A 21 11.13 21.03 -0.94
N ARG A 22 11.43 20.05 -0.09
CA ARG A 22 12.73 19.34 -0.14
C ARG A 22 12.86 18.41 -1.34
N LEU A 23 11.78 17.75 -1.72
CA LEU A 23 11.78 16.83 -2.85
C LEU A 23 11.84 17.55 -4.19
N LYS A 24 11.32 18.79 -4.30
CA LYS A 24 11.46 19.64 -5.49
C LYS A 24 12.93 19.98 -5.81
N ASP A 25 13.74 20.23 -4.79
CA ASP A 25 15.14 20.62 -4.95
C ASP A 25 16.08 19.41 -5.10
N THR A 26 15.57 18.20 -4.84
CA THR A 26 16.40 17.00 -4.90
C THR A 26 16.39 16.39 -6.30
N LYS A 27 17.48 16.60 -7.05
CA LYS A 27 17.72 15.88 -8.30
C LYS A 27 18.28 14.48 -8.02
N GLY A 28 17.74 13.47 -8.68
CA GLY A 28 18.32 12.13 -8.70
C GLY A 28 17.99 11.24 -7.50
N PHE A 29 16.80 11.38 -6.90
CA PHE A 29 16.24 10.26 -6.14
C PHE A 29 16.07 9.08 -7.09
N SER A 30 16.93 8.07 -6.98
CA SER A 30 16.74 6.82 -7.71
C SER A 30 15.49 6.14 -7.16
N GLN A 31 14.59 5.74 -8.05
CA GLN A 31 13.34 5.09 -7.72
C GLN A 31 13.58 3.67 -7.16
N SER A 32 14.04 3.57 -5.91
CA SER A 32 13.83 2.43 -5.00
C SER A 32 14.59 2.62 -3.68
N GLU A 33 13.96 2.23 -2.56
CA GLU A 33 14.69 1.40 -1.58
C GLU A 33 14.19 -0.05 -1.57
N SER A 34 12.92 -0.34 -1.90
CA SER A 34 12.43 -1.70 -2.08
C SER A 34 11.15 -1.77 -2.92
N PHE A 35 11.01 -2.86 -3.70
CA PHE A 35 9.77 -3.27 -4.35
C PHE A 35 9.43 -4.67 -3.85
N SER A 36 8.22 -4.86 -3.36
CA SER A 36 7.74 -6.16 -2.88
C SER A 36 6.43 -6.55 -3.56
N TYR A 37 6.34 -7.84 -3.85
CA TYR A 37 5.20 -8.49 -4.46
C TYR A 37 4.87 -9.73 -3.66
N ASN A 38 3.66 -9.80 -3.13
CA ASN A 38 3.19 -10.95 -2.36
C ASN A 38 1.85 -11.43 -2.89
N SER A 39 1.71 -12.74 -3.09
CA SER A 39 0.48 -13.37 -3.58
C SER A 39 0.01 -14.42 -2.58
N ILE A 40 -1.24 -14.32 -2.15
CA ILE A 40 -1.83 -15.17 -1.12
C ILE A 40 -3.19 -15.68 -1.60
N GLU A 41 -3.43 -16.98 -1.48
CA GLU A 41 -4.78 -17.53 -1.60
C GLU A 41 -5.56 -17.25 -0.32
N LEU A 42 -6.72 -16.60 -0.45
CA LEU A 42 -7.59 -16.28 0.67
C LEU A 42 -8.72 -17.32 0.77
N SER A 43 -9.05 -17.72 1.99
CA SER A 43 -10.28 -18.51 2.23
C SER A 43 -11.53 -17.63 2.33
N SER A 44 -11.37 -16.34 2.62
CA SER A 44 -12.46 -15.37 2.68
C SER A 44 -11.98 -13.94 2.48
N TYR A 45 -12.90 -13.04 2.11
CA TYR A 45 -12.62 -11.61 2.01
C TYR A 45 -12.19 -10.96 3.33
N ARG A 46 -12.50 -11.56 4.47
CA ARG A 46 -12.08 -11.02 5.78
C ARG A 46 -10.56 -11.08 5.95
N GLN A 47 -9.91 -12.01 5.28
CA GLN A 47 -8.45 -12.14 5.30
C GLN A 47 -7.72 -11.04 4.50
N VAL A 48 -8.46 -10.16 3.80
CA VAL A 48 -7.90 -8.95 3.19
C VAL A 48 -7.24 -8.04 4.23
N SER A 49 -7.68 -8.08 5.49
CA SER A 49 -7.04 -7.38 6.62
C SER A 49 -5.53 -7.66 6.76
N LEU A 50 -5.05 -8.81 6.27
CA LEU A 50 -3.62 -9.14 6.23
C LEU A 50 -2.80 -8.13 5.42
N ALA A 51 -3.35 -7.59 4.32
CA ALA A 51 -2.67 -6.57 3.52
C ALA A 51 -2.66 -5.19 4.19
N PHE A 52 -3.60 -4.93 5.10
CA PHE A 52 -3.78 -3.63 5.75
C PHE A 52 -3.18 -3.56 7.15
N GLY A 53 -2.80 -4.70 7.74
CA GLY A 53 -2.32 -4.76 9.12
C GLY A 53 -3.36 -4.37 10.16
N GLN A 54 -4.66 -4.37 9.79
CA GLN A 54 -5.81 -4.02 10.63
C GLN A 54 -7.11 -4.57 10.04
N ASP A 55 -8.16 -4.66 10.86
CA ASP A 55 -9.50 -4.99 10.39
C ASP A 55 -10.01 -3.88 9.46
N VAL A 56 -10.38 -4.26 8.23
CA VAL A 56 -10.98 -3.38 7.23
C VAL A 56 -12.28 -3.98 6.72
N ASP A 57 -13.20 -3.14 6.25
CA ASP A 57 -14.39 -3.61 5.53
C ASP A 57 -14.05 -3.78 4.03
N PRO A 58 -13.84 -5.01 3.53
CA PRO A 58 -13.48 -5.22 2.14
C PRO A 58 -14.57 -4.77 1.17
N ALA A 59 -15.84 -4.70 1.60
CA ALA A 59 -16.93 -4.21 0.76
C ALA A 59 -16.75 -2.73 0.40
N VAL A 60 -16.28 -1.93 1.36
CA VAL A 60 -16.00 -0.50 1.16
C VAL A 60 -14.81 -0.31 0.23
N TYR A 61 -13.72 -1.05 0.46
CA TYR A 61 -12.47 -0.83 -0.29
C TYR A 61 -12.46 -1.46 -1.70
N PHE A 62 -13.18 -2.56 -1.91
CA PHE A 62 -13.18 -3.31 -3.18
C PHE A 62 -14.54 -3.33 -3.88
N HIS A 63 -15.49 -2.52 -3.41
CA HIS A 63 -16.83 -2.39 -3.98
C HIS A 63 -17.50 -3.76 -4.17
N LEU A 64 -17.40 -4.60 -3.15
CA LEU A 64 -17.93 -5.95 -3.21
C LEU A 64 -19.47 -5.91 -3.18
N PRO A 65 -20.17 -6.79 -3.92
CA PRO A 65 -21.63 -6.84 -3.92
C PRO A 65 -22.17 -7.28 -2.55
N THR A 66 -23.39 -6.88 -2.20
CA THR A 66 -24.03 -7.21 -0.90
C THR A 66 -24.13 -8.72 -0.64
N GLU A 67 -24.22 -9.52 -1.70
CA GLU A 67 -24.14 -10.97 -1.67
C GLU A 67 -22.95 -11.43 -2.53
N TRP A 68 -21.93 -12.02 -1.89
CA TRP A 68 -20.82 -12.67 -2.58
C TRP A 68 -20.80 -14.16 -2.29
N LYS A 69 -20.65 -14.96 -3.34
CA LYS A 69 -20.27 -16.38 -3.23
C LYS A 69 -18.78 -16.48 -3.48
N THR A 70 -18.05 -17.13 -2.60
CA THR A 70 -16.63 -17.41 -2.83
C THR A 70 -16.50 -18.29 -4.07
N LYS A 71 -15.83 -17.77 -5.09
CA LYS A 71 -15.37 -18.54 -6.24
C LYS A 71 -14.38 -19.62 -5.82
N LYS A 72 -14.07 -20.56 -6.70
CA LYS A 72 -13.09 -21.62 -6.42
C LYS A 72 -11.73 -21.05 -5.98
N THR A 73 -11.33 -19.94 -6.58
CA THR A 73 -10.12 -19.20 -6.25
C THR A 73 -10.48 -17.78 -5.83
N LEU A 74 -9.91 -17.36 -4.70
CA LEU A 74 -9.79 -15.97 -4.29
C LEU A 74 -8.31 -15.67 -4.05
N LEU A 75 -7.68 -14.99 -5.00
CA LEU A 75 -6.28 -14.59 -4.94
C LEU A 75 -6.18 -13.12 -4.54
N MET A 76 -5.36 -12.82 -3.55
CA MET A 76 -4.93 -11.47 -3.24
C MET A 76 -3.47 -11.28 -3.66
N VAL A 77 -3.21 -10.15 -4.30
CA VAL A 77 -1.87 -9.67 -4.63
C VAL A 77 -1.67 -8.33 -3.94
N ASP A 78 -0.65 -8.24 -3.08
CA ASP A 78 -0.22 -6.99 -2.46
C ASP A 78 1.10 -6.55 -3.06
N ILE A 79 1.15 -5.33 -3.58
CA ILE A 79 2.31 -4.75 -4.25
C ILE A 79 2.68 -3.47 -3.53
N THR A 80 3.92 -3.36 -3.08
CA THR A 80 4.42 -2.19 -2.37
C THR A 80 5.74 -1.72 -2.99
N GLN A 81 5.85 -0.42 -3.24
CA GLN A 81 7.07 0.22 -3.69
C GLN A 81 7.39 1.37 -2.75
N VAL A 82 8.46 1.23 -1.97
CA VAL A 82 8.91 2.27 -1.02
C VAL A 82 9.92 3.17 -1.71
N PHE A 83 9.67 4.48 -1.66
CA PHE A 83 10.56 5.50 -2.20
C PHE A 83 11.50 6.05 -1.13
N PHE A 84 10.97 6.40 0.04
CA PHE A 84 11.75 6.90 1.18
C PHE A 84 10.98 6.73 2.48
N SER A 85 11.70 6.84 3.60
CA SER A 85 11.11 6.87 4.94
C SER A 85 11.34 8.22 5.59
N VAL A 86 10.36 8.69 6.36
CA VAL A 86 10.49 9.82 7.27
C VAL A 86 10.48 9.27 8.68
N ILE A 87 11.53 9.54 9.43
CA ILE A 87 11.71 9.04 10.78
C ILE A 87 11.79 10.24 11.71
N MET A 88 11.01 10.23 12.78
CA MET A 88 11.06 11.24 13.82
C MET A 88 12.09 10.83 14.86
N ASP A 89 12.96 11.76 15.26
CA ASP A 89 13.84 11.56 16.41
C ASP A 89 13.02 11.33 17.68
N TYR A 90 13.55 10.54 18.61
CA TYR A 90 12.84 10.25 19.85
C TYR A 90 12.62 11.54 20.66
N PRO A 91 11.37 11.82 21.07
CA PRO A 91 11.08 13.00 21.86
C PRO A 91 11.78 12.90 23.22
N CYS A 92 12.53 13.94 23.58
CA CYS A 92 13.22 14.06 24.87
C CYS A 92 13.17 15.53 25.32
N PRO A 93 12.62 15.87 26.51
CA PRO A 93 12.08 14.97 27.54
C PRO A 93 10.63 14.50 27.28
N SER A 94 9.86 15.16 26.42
CA SER A 94 8.47 14.81 26.09
C SER A 94 8.06 15.38 24.72
N LEU A 95 7.13 14.72 24.02
CA LEU A 95 6.56 15.20 22.76
C LEU A 95 5.54 16.33 22.96
N THR A 96 4.95 16.43 24.15
CA THR A 96 3.93 17.42 24.51
C THR A 96 4.07 17.87 25.96
N ASN A 97 3.65 19.11 26.23
CA ASN A 97 3.54 19.67 27.58
C ASN A 97 2.08 19.80 28.04
N ASP A 98 1.13 19.28 27.26
CA ASP A 98 -0.29 19.32 27.60
C ASP A 98 -0.63 18.31 28.71
N GLU A 99 -1.05 18.80 29.87
CA GLU A 99 -1.32 17.97 31.06
C GLU A 99 -2.42 16.93 30.83
N ALA A 100 -3.46 17.27 30.06
CA ALA A 100 -4.55 16.35 29.75
C ALA A 100 -4.07 15.17 28.91
N THR A 101 -3.19 15.43 27.93
CA THR A 101 -2.54 14.41 27.12
C THR A 101 -1.59 13.56 27.96
N LEU A 102 -0.78 14.19 28.82
CA LEU A 102 0.18 13.49 29.68
C LEU A 102 -0.51 12.57 30.71
N THR A 103 -1.67 12.96 31.23
CA THR A 103 -2.48 12.13 32.14
C THR A 103 -2.92 10.81 31.50
N ARG A 104 -3.00 10.78 30.16
CA ARG A 104 -3.41 9.61 29.37
C ARG A 104 -2.26 8.99 28.57
N ALA A 105 -1.01 9.35 28.85
CA ALA A 105 0.13 8.98 28.01
C ALA A 105 0.26 7.45 27.78
N GLY A 106 -0.10 6.63 28.77
CA GLY A 106 -0.09 5.17 28.65
C GLY A 106 -1.14 4.57 27.70
N GLU A 107 -2.15 5.35 27.29
CA GLU A 107 -3.17 4.96 26.31
C GLU A 107 -2.85 5.45 24.90
N LEU A 108 -1.83 6.30 24.77
CA LEU A 108 -1.56 7.06 23.55
C LEU A 108 -0.30 6.56 22.85
N VAL A 109 -0.34 6.66 21.53
CA VAL A 109 0.80 6.38 20.66
C VAL A 109 1.06 7.58 19.76
N TYR A 110 2.30 7.73 19.33
CA TYR A 110 2.69 8.69 18.31
C TYR A 110 3.33 7.95 17.13
N VAL A 111 3.12 8.47 15.93
CA VAL A 111 3.77 7.95 14.72
C VAL A 111 5.23 8.38 14.73
N ASN A 112 6.15 7.41 14.77
CA ASN A 112 7.59 7.66 14.81
C ASN A 112 8.26 7.43 13.45
N SER A 113 7.62 6.70 12.54
CA SER A 113 8.08 6.61 11.16
C SER A 113 6.93 6.46 10.17
N LEU A 114 7.14 7.00 8.98
CA LEU A 114 6.26 6.85 7.82
C LEU A 114 7.09 6.41 6.63
N GLN A 115 6.61 5.40 5.91
CA GLN A 115 7.16 5.04 4.60
C GLN A 115 6.27 5.65 3.52
N TYR A 116 6.91 6.38 2.60
CA TYR A 116 6.26 6.99 1.45
C TYR A 116 6.53 6.17 0.21
N GLY A 117 5.50 6.01 -0.62
CA GLY A 117 5.61 5.20 -1.81
C GLY A 117 4.29 4.96 -2.50
N ARG A 118 4.23 3.83 -3.19
CA ARG A 118 3.03 3.36 -3.90
C ARG A 118 2.64 2.00 -3.38
N LYS A 119 1.34 1.80 -3.24
CA LYS A 119 0.78 0.53 -2.78
C LYS A 119 -0.47 0.20 -3.57
N ALA A 120 -0.58 -1.05 -3.98
CA ALA A 120 -1.74 -1.59 -4.64
C ALA A 120 -2.11 -2.94 -4.02
N THR A 121 -3.40 -3.17 -3.88
CA THR A 121 -3.94 -4.48 -3.53
C THR A 121 -4.90 -4.90 -4.62
N VAL A 122 -4.68 -6.07 -5.22
CA VAL A 122 -5.52 -6.64 -6.28
C VAL A 122 -6.17 -7.91 -5.74
N LEU A 123 -7.50 -7.98 -5.85
CA LEU A 123 -8.28 -9.20 -5.60
C LEU A 123 -8.70 -9.79 -6.94
N VAL A 124 -8.46 -11.08 -7.10
CA VAL A 124 -8.77 -11.84 -8.31
C VAL A 124 -9.62 -13.04 -7.93
N GLU A 125 -10.86 -13.05 -8.42
CA GLU A 125 -11.82 -14.13 -8.22
C GLU A 125 -11.93 -14.96 -9.49
N SER A 126 -11.93 -16.29 -9.39
CA SER A 126 -12.14 -17.16 -10.56
C SER A 126 -12.65 -18.54 -10.18
N ASP A 127 -13.42 -19.17 -11.08
CA ASP A 127 -13.78 -20.59 -10.98
C ASP A 127 -12.64 -21.53 -11.41
N LEU A 128 -11.55 -20.98 -11.96
CA LEU A 128 -10.34 -21.73 -12.32
C LEU A 128 -9.50 -22.09 -11.09
N PRO A 129 -8.61 -23.11 -11.16
CA PRO A 129 -7.68 -23.45 -10.08
C PRO A 129 -6.69 -22.33 -9.73
N TYR A 130 -6.35 -22.21 -8.44
CA TYR A 130 -5.48 -21.14 -7.92
C TYR A 130 -4.13 -21.04 -8.63
N ASP A 131 -3.47 -22.16 -8.91
CA ASP A 131 -2.15 -22.18 -9.56
C ASP A 131 -2.20 -21.65 -11.01
N VAL A 132 -3.33 -21.83 -11.69
CA VAL A 132 -3.57 -21.33 -13.04
C VAL A 132 -3.77 -19.82 -12.98
N VAL A 133 -4.63 -19.35 -12.08
CA VAL A 133 -4.92 -17.91 -11.88
C VAL A 133 -3.68 -17.16 -11.44
N ARG A 134 -2.96 -17.66 -10.42
CA ARG A 134 -1.74 -17.04 -9.90
C ARG A 134 -0.70 -16.85 -10.99
N ARG A 135 -0.45 -17.88 -11.82
CA ARG A 135 0.52 -17.79 -12.91
C ARG A 135 0.15 -16.73 -13.94
N ALA A 136 -1.12 -16.69 -14.36
CA ALA A 136 -1.61 -15.70 -15.31
C ALA A 136 -1.47 -14.26 -14.76
N VAL A 137 -1.82 -14.05 -13.49
CA VAL A 137 -1.67 -12.76 -12.81
C VAL A 137 -0.20 -12.35 -12.65
N SER A 138 0.68 -13.29 -12.29
CA SER A 138 2.12 -13.01 -12.20
C SER A 138 2.74 -12.67 -13.55
N GLU A 139 2.35 -13.34 -14.64
CA GLU A 139 2.80 -13.02 -15.99
C GLU A 139 2.37 -11.60 -16.41
N ALA A 140 1.10 -11.25 -16.17
CA ALA A 140 0.56 -9.93 -16.49
C ALA A 140 1.21 -8.78 -15.72
N LEU A 141 1.63 -9.02 -14.48
CA LEU A 141 2.34 -8.03 -13.66
C LEU A 141 3.86 -8.01 -13.93
N ALA A 142 4.41 -9.04 -14.56
CA ALA A 142 5.83 -9.09 -14.91
C ALA A 142 6.14 -8.44 -16.27
N LEU A 143 5.13 -8.12 -17.08
CA LEU A 143 5.34 -7.44 -18.35
C LEU A 143 5.99 -6.06 -18.12
N GLU A 144 7.00 -5.75 -18.92
CA GLU A 144 7.57 -4.40 -18.98
C GLU A 144 6.81 -3.57 -20.03
N LYS A 145 6.85 -2.25 -19.87
CA LYS A 145 6.17 -1.34 -20.78
C LYS A 145 6.74 -1.48 -22.20
N GLY A 146 5.91 -1.88 -23.16
CA GLY A 146 6.30 -2.11 -24.55
C GLY A 146 6.86 -3.51 -24.86
N ASN A 147 6.84 -4.44 -23.90
CA ASN A 147 7.13 -5.87 -24.16
C ASN A 147 5.96 -6.59 -24.87
N ALA A 148 6.20 -7.84 -25.26
CA ALA A 148 5.26 -8.70 -25.98
C ALA A 148 3.89 -8.78 -25.29
N ALA A 149 2.83 -8.86 -26.11
CA ALA A 149 1.47 -9.10 -25.63
C ALA A 149 1.40 -10.35 -24.76
N LEU A 150 0.46 -10.36 -23.82
CA LEU A 150 0.15 -11.55 -23.03
C LEU A 150 -0.13 -12.75 -23.95
N SER A 151 0.30 -13.94 -23.52
CA SER A 151 -0.07 -15.15 -24.25
C SER A 151 -1.59 -15.32 -24.32
N GLU A 152 -2.12 -15.88 -25.43
CA GLU A 152 -3.57 -16.13 -25.58
C GLU A 152 -4.14 -16.94 -24.41
N LYS A 153 -3.34 -17.86 -23.85
CA LYS A 153 -3.69 -18.63 -22.67
C LYS A 153 -3.87 -17.72 -21.44
N THR A 154 -2.93 -16.81 -21.19
CA THR A 154 -3.00 -15.89 -20.05
C THR A 154 -4.15 -14.90 -20.22
N GLN A 155 -4.36 -14.36 -21.42
CA GLN A 155 -5.53 -13.53 -21.73
C GLN A 155 -6.84 -14.27 -21.48
N SER A 156 -6.96 -15.52 -21.94
CA SER A 156 -8.15 -16.35 -21.71
C SER A 156 -8.41 -16.61 -20.23
N VAL A 157 -7.36 -16.87 -19.43
CA VAL A 157 -7.49 -17.03 -17.97
C VAL A 157 -7.99 -15.73 -17.33
N LEU A 158 -7.36 -14.59 -17.63
CA LEU A 158 -7.73 -13.30 -17.03
C LEU A 158 -9.13 -12.83 -17.44
N ALA A 159 -9.57 -13.14 -18.66
CA ALA A 159 -10.93 -12.87 -19.13
C ALA A 159 -12.01 -13.67 -18.35
N ASN A 160 -11.63 -14.77 -17.69
CA ASN A 160 -12.49 -15.57 -16.82
C ASN A 160 -12.35 -15.20 -15.32
N CYS A 161 -11.71 -14.07 -15.02
CA CYS A 161 -11.55 -13.57 -13.67
C CYS A 161 -12.41 -12.32 -13.42
N VAL A 162 -12.83 -12.14 -12.17
CA VAL A 162 -13.28 -10.83 -11.67
C VAL A 162 -12.09 -10.19 -10.96
N ILE A 163 -11.64 -9.05 -11.46
CA ILE A 163 -10.47 -8.33 -10.93
C ILE A 163 -10.94 -7.05 -10.26
N ARG A 164 -10.55 -6.85 -9.01
CA ARG A 164 -10.86 -5.66 -8.21
C ARG A 164 -9.56 -5.11 -7.65
N THR A 165 -9.32 -3.82 -7.87
CA THR A 165 -8.05 -3.20 -7.48
C THR A 165 -8.31 -2.03 -6.57
N LEU A 166 -7.48 -1.91 -5.54
CA LEU A 166 -7.30 -0.70 -4.76
C LEU A 166 -5.90 -0.14 -5.06
N LEU A 167 -5.84 1.06 -5.61
CA LEU A 167 -4.60 1.83 -5.77
C LEU A 167 -4.58 2.92 -4.69
N MET A 168 -3.60 2.88 -3.78
CA MET A 168 -3.52 3.86 -2.70
C MET A 168 -3.28 5.27 -3.25
N GLY A 169 -4.03 6.25 -2.75
CA GLY A 169 -3.98 7.64 -3.23
C GLY A 169 -4.76 7.92 -4.51
N GLN A 170 -5.34 6.91 -5.17
CA GLN A 170 -6.17 7.11 -6.36
C GLN A 170 -7.65 7.03 -6.00
N LYS A 171 -8.42 8.06 -6.38
CA LYS A 171 -9.87 8.09 -6.17
C LYS A 171 -10.64 7.31 -7.24
N GLU A 172 -10.11 7.30 -8.45
CA GLU A 172 -10.71 6.64 -9.61
C GLU A 172 -9.66 5.74 -10.25
N LEU A 173 -10.09 4.56 -10.69
CA LEU A 173 -9.24 3.66 -11.45
C LEU A 173 -9.27 4.06 -12.93
N PRO A 174 -8.12 4.00 -13.63
CA PRO A 174 -8.11 4.08 -15.07
C PRO A 174 -9.00 2.98 -15.69
N PRO A 175 -9.54 3.19 -16.90
CA PRO A 175 -10.23 2.12 -17.61
C PRO A 175 -9.29 0.92 -17.80
N ALA A 176 -9.81 -0.28 -17.58
CA ALA A 176 -9.04 -1.50 -17.80
C ALA A 176 -8.76 -1.70 -19.30
N ASP A 177 -7.55 -2.14 -19.62
CA ASP A 177 -7.16 -2.54 -20.97
C ASP A 177 -7.68 -3.98 -21.24
N SER A 178 -8.26 -4.20 -22.41
CA SER A 178 -8.75 -5.52 -22.82
C SER A 178 -7.63 -6.55 -23.03
N ASP A 179 -6.45 -6.08 -23.43
CA ASP A 179 -5.30 -6.94 -23.74
C ASP A 179 -4.52 -7.34 -22.48
N ASN A 180 -4.45 -6.44 -21.49
CA ASN A 180 -3.93 -6.69 -20.16
C ASN A 180 -4.71 -5.91 -19.08
N PRO A 181 -5.66 -6.54 -18.37
CA PRO A 181 -6.48 -5.85 -17.36
C PRO A 181 -5.69 -5.39 -16.13
N LEU A 182 -4.41 -5.74 -16.00
CA LEU A 182 -3.53 -5.31 -14.90
C LEU A 182 -2.49 -4.26 -15.34
N GLU A 183 -2.49 -3.82 -16.60
CA GLU A 183 -1.50 -2.86 -17.10
C GLU A 183 -1.54 -1.54 -16.32
N PHE A 184 -2.74 -1.06 -15.98
CA PHE A 184 -2.90 0.18 -15.22
C PHE A 184 -2.26 0.10 -13.81
N VAL A 185 -2.21 -1.10 -13.21
CA VAL A 185 -1.52 -1.33 -11.94
C VAL A 185 -0.03 -1.13 -12.14
N MET A 186 0.52 -1.70 -13.21
CA MET A 186 1.93 -1.57 -13.53
C MET A 186 2.30 -0.14 -13.90
N ASP A 187 1.48 0.55 -14.67
CA ASP A 187 1.67 1.98 -14.98
C ASP A 187 1.64 2.86 -13.73
N TYR A 188 0.79 2.52 -12.76
CA TYR A 188 0.79 3.18 -11.45
C TYR A 188 2.15 3.03 -10.75
N PHE A 189 2.81 1.87 -10.79
CA PHE A 189 4.16 1.70 -10.21
C PHE A 189 5.28 2.30 -11.06
N ARG A 190 5.14 2.31 -12.39
CA ARG A 190 6.15 2.83 -13.32
C ARG A 190 6.17 4.36 -13.43
N LYS A 191 5.11 5.05 -13.01
CA LYS A 191 5.06 6.53 -13.07
C LYS A 191 6.27 7.12 -12.34
N GLU A 192 6.92 8.11 -12.92
CA GLU A 192 8.14 8.67 -12.35
C GLU A 192 7.87 9.32 -10.99
N PHE A 193 8.83 9.21 -10.08
CA PHE A 193 8.85 9.94 -8.82
C PHE A 193 9.22 11.40 -9.09
N THR A 194 8.42 12.35 -8.59
CA THR A 194 8.71 13.78 -8.72
C THR A 194 8.45 14.50 -7.39
N GLY A 195 8.96 15.72 -7.22
CA GLY A 195 8.68 16.53 -6.03
C GLY A 195 7.20 16.92 -5.84
N GLU A 196 6.37 16.73 -6.88
CA GLU A 196 4.92 16.95 -6.85
C GLU A 196 4.11 15.65 -6.76
N ASP A 197 4.70 14.52 -7.19
CA ASP A 197 4.15 13.18 -7.11
C ASP A 197 5.23 12.22 -6.59
N PHE A 198 5.35 12.21 -5.27
CA PHE A 198 6.31 11.38 -4.53
C PHE A 198 5.62 10.22 -3.81
N GLY A 199 4.43 9.83 -4.26
CA GLY A 199 3.60 8.82 -3.61
C GLY A 199 2.92 9.30 -2.33
N GLU A 200 2.38 8.35 -1.59
CA GLU A 200 1.58 8.56 -0.38
C GLU A 200 2.22 7.85 0.83
N PRO A 201 1.85 8.18 2.08
CA PRO A 201 2.16 7.34 3.21
C PRO A 201 1.50 5.95 3.03
N ILE A 202 2.32 4.91 2.91
CA ILE A 202 1.88 3.53 2.64
C ILE A 202 2.02 2.61 3.84
N GLN A 203 2.90 2.94 4.79
CA GLN A 203 3.12 2.21 6.04
C GLN A 203 3.56 3.18 7.14
N PHE A 204 3.29 2.84 8.39
CA PHE A 204 3.74 3.60 9.54
C PHE A 204 4.18 2.67 10.67
N THR A 205 5.07 3.17 11.52
CA THR A 205 5.29 2.62 12.86
C THR A 205 4.88 3.64 13.89
N ALA A 206 4.50 3.16 15.07
CA ALA A 206 4.15 4.00 16.18
C ALA A 206 4.82 3.50 17.47
N ASN A 207 5.02 4.42 18.40
CA ASN A 207 5.54 4.13 19.73
C ASN A 207 4.59 4.70 20.80
N HIS A 208 4.58 4.07 21.96
CA HIS A 208 3.85 4.54 23.14
C HIS A 208 4.41 5.88 23.62
N LEU A 209 3.52 6.83 23.94
CA LEU A 209 3.89 8.19 24.30
C LEU A 209 4.67 8.28 25.62
N ASP A 210 4.41 7.37 26.56
CA ASP A 210 5.01 7.37 27.90
C ASP A 210 6.40 6.71 27.97
N THR A 211 6.64 5.69 27.14
CA THR A 211 7.80 4.81 27.22
C THR A 211 8.70 4.88 25.99
N ASN A 212 8.25 5.49 24.90
CA ASN A 212 8.84 5.36 23.56
C ASN A 212 8.98 3.88 23.11
N GLY A 213 8.27 2.94 23.74
CA GLY A 213 8.26 1.53 23.34
C GLY A 213 7.47 1.33 22.05
N VAL A 214 7.84 0.34 21.22
CA VAL A 214 7.15 0.05 19.94
C VAL A 214 5.71 -0.38 20.21
N PHE A 215 4.75 0.26 19.52
CA PHE A 215 3.37 -0.18 19.50
C PHE A 215 3.22 -1.38 18.55
N GLN A 216 2.51 -2.41 19.00
CA GLN A 216 2.16 -3.57 18.19
C GLN A 216 0.66 -3.63 17.99
N ASN A 217 0.22 -3.62 16.74
CA ASN A 217 -1.20 -3.82 16.45
C ASN A 217 -1.54 -5.31 16.57
N VAL A 218 -2.48 -5.63 17.47
CA VAL A 218 -3.02 -6.98 17.62
C VAL A 218 -4.42 -6.99 17.01
N TYR A 219 -4.53 -7.59 15.83
CA TYR A 219 -5.81 -7.83 15.17
C TYR A 219 -5.98 -9.33 14.92
N SER A 220 -7.21 -9.80 15.03
CA SER A 220 -7.50 -11.23 14.86
C SER A 220 -7.58 -11.54 13.37
N LYS A 221 -6.84 -12.56 12.91
CA LYS A 221 -7.11 -13.17 11.60
C LYS A 221 -8.50 -13.81 11.67
N ARG A 222 -9.52 -13.13 11.17
CA ARG A 222 -10.89 -13.65 11.14
C ARG A 222 -11.07 -14.45 9.86
N ASP A 223 -11.40 -15.73 10.02
CA ASP A 223 -11.78 -16.60 8.89
C ASP A 223 -13.16 -16.24 8.33
#